data_AF-A0A0D7NCZ5-F1
#
_entry.id   AF-A0A0D7NCZ5-F1
#
_cell.length_a   1.000
_cell.length_b   1.000
_cell.length_c   1.000
_cell.angle_alpha   90.00
_cell.angle_beta   90.00
_cell.angle_gamma   90.00
#
_symmetry.space_group_name_H-M   'P 1'
#
loop_
_entity.id
_entity.type
_entity.pdbx_description
1 polymer ?
#
loop_
_entity_poly.entity_id
_entity_poly.type
_entity_poly.pdbx_seq_one_letter_code
_entity_poly.pdbx_strand_id
1 'polypeptide(L)'
;MKRSFLLAAAFATVALLPAAAAAQGVPGGIERGSREGERAAGPVGAIVGGTIGGVVGGVNGVLGIDQRPRFHSYVVERHHPSYTYGGEVRVGADLPGDGVTYYDVPPEYGTHDYRYTVVNGRTVLVDPRTHRIVEIVE
;
A
#
# COMPACT_ATOMS: atom_id res chain seq x y z
N MET A 1 -30.69 37.70 68.65
CA MET A 1 -29.90 36.95 69.65
C MET A 1 -29.40 35.67 69.01
N LYS A 2 -28.08 35.39 69.12
CA LYS A 2 -27.47 34.08 69.48
C LYS A 2 -27.79 32.89 68.55
N ARG A 3 -26.86 32.07 68.05
CA ARG A 3 -25.45 31.82 68.33
C ARG A 3 -24.98 30.86 67.24
N SER A 4 -23.75 31.07 66.83
CA SER A 4 -22.93 30.26 65.93
C SER A 4 -22.61 28.84 66.45
N PHE A 5 -22.13 28.01 65.50
CA PHE A 5 -21.33 26.78 65.65
C PHE A 5 -22.03 25.49 66.07
N LEU A 6 -22.20 24.60 65.09
CA LEU A 6 -21.86 23.17 65.18
C LEU A 6 -21.42 22.73 63.76
N LEU A 7 -20.14 22.88 63.38
CA LEU A 7 -19.05 21.93 63.59
C LEU A 7 -19.32 20.51 63.05
N ALA A 8 -18.46 20.15 62.09
CA ALA A 8 -17.90 18.81 61.86
C ALA A 8 -18.66 17.83 60.94
N ALA A 9 -17.84 17.12 60.15
CA ALA A 9 -18.12 16.04 59.21
C ALA A 9 -18.49 16.51 57.79
N ALA A 10 -17.75 16.23 56.72
CA ALA A 10 -16.71 15.24 56.49
C ALA A 10 -15.65 15.87 55.57
N PHE A 11 -14.41 16.03 56.04
CA PHE A 11 -13.32 15.11 55.72
C PHE A 11 -13.25 14.76 54.23
N ALA A 12 -12.40 15.51 53.54
CA ALA A 12 -11.80 15.13 52.28
C ALA A 12 -11.16 13.75 52.42
N THR A 13 -11.80 12.73 51.85
CA THR A 13 -11.18 11.43 51.55
C THR A 13 -11.07 11.29 50.05
N VAL A 14 -9.90 11.70 49.56
CA VAL A 14 -9.34 11.23 48.29
C VAL A 14 -9.19 9.71 48.43
N ALA A 15 -10.09 8.95 47.81
CA ALA A 15 -9.87 7.53 47.56
C ALA A 15 -9.29 7.39 46.15
N LEU A 16 -8.02 6.98 46.10
CA LEU A 16 -7.32 6.59 44.89
C LEU A 16 -8.10 5.50 44.14
N LEU A 17 -8.41 5.74 42.87
CA LEU A 17 -8.61 4.70 41.88
C LEU A 17 -7.49 4.81 40.83
N PRO A 18 -6.47 3.94 40.84
CA PRO A 18 -5.63 3.73 39.68
C PRO A 18 -6.15 2.50 38.92
N ALA A 19 -6.86 2.71 37.81
CA ALA A 19 -7.08 1.65 36.83
C ALA A 19 -7.33 2.23 35.43
N ALA A 20 -6.22 2.38 34.69
CA ALA A 20 -6.13 2.40 33.23
C ALA A 20 -7.14 3.28 32.46
N ALA A 21 -6.85 4.58 32.37
CA ALA A 21 -7.24 5.32 31.18
C ALA A 21 -6.44 4.78 29.99
N ALA A 22 -7.10 4.04 29.09
CA ALA A 22 -6.52 3.61 27.83
C ALA A 22 -6.09 4.85 27.03
N ALA A 23 -4.79 5.10 26.99
CA ALA A 23 -4.17 5.96 25.99
C ALA A 23 -4.13 5.18 24.67
N GLN A 24 -5.26 5.13 23.94
CA GLN A 24 -5.28 4.67 22.56
C GLN A 24 -5.37 5.87 21.62
N GLY A 25 -4.18 6.43 21.35
CA GLY A 25 -3.77 7.01 20.08
C GLY A 25 -4.72 7.97 19.34
N VAL A 26 -4.45 9.27 19.51
CA VAL A 26 -4.64 10.36 18.52
C VAL A 26 -5.99 10.38 17.76
N PRO A 27 -6.98 11.16 18.25
CA PRO A 27 -8.05 11.65 17.40
C PRO A 27 -7.52 12.82 16.55
N GLY A 28 -7.39 12.63 15.24
CA GLY A 28 -7.25 13.77 14.31
C GLY A 28 -6.28 13.64 13.13
N GLY A 29 -5.61 12.50 12.93
CA GLY A 29 -4.64 12.35 11.84
C GLY A 29 -5.22 12.10 10.44
N ILE A 30 -6.42 11.52 10.35
CA ILE A 30 -6.95 11.00 9.07
C ILE A 30 -7.69 12.09 8.26
N GLU A 31 -8.44 12.97 8.92
CA GLU A 31 -9.25 13.99 8.22
C GLU A 31 -8.43 15.12 7.59
N ARG A 32 -7.24 15.43 8.12
CA ARG A 32 -6.40 16.49 7.55
C ARG A 32 -5.61 16.05 6.32
N GLY A 33 -5.20 14.77 6.26
CA GLY A 33 -4.44 14.22 5.13
C GLY A 33 -5.22 14.23 3.81
N SER A 34 -6.54 13.98 3.85
CA SER A 34 -7.39 13.96 2.65
C SER A 34 -7.48 15.33 1.95
N ARG A 35 -7.69 16.41 2.71
CA ARG A 35 -7.86 17.76 2.12
C ARG A 35 -6.56 18.40 1.63
N GLU A 36 -5.43 18.02 2.20
CA GLU A 36 -4.12 18.53 1.81
C GLU A 36 -3.52 17.70 0.65
N GLY A 37 -3.77 16.38 0.64
CA GLY A 37 -3.39 15.49 -0.46
C GLY A 37 -4.09 15.79 -1.79
N GLU A 38 -5.37 16.17 -1.76
CA GLU A 38 -6.11 16.58 -2.97
C GLU A 38 -5.50 17.81 -3.67
N ARG A 39 -4.92 18.76 -2.90
CA ARG A 39 -4.31 19.96 -3.48
C ARG A 39 -2.89 19.74 -3.99
N ALA A 40 -2.12 18.87 -3.34
CA ALA A 40 -0.70 18.69 -3.66
C ALA A 40 -0.46 17.73 -4.82
N ALA A 41 -1.33 16.75 -5.04
CA ALA A 41 -1.00 15.62 -5.92
C ALA A 41 -2.06 15.28 -7.00
N GLY A 42 -3.09 16.11 -7.15
CA GLY A 42 -4.12 15.90 -8.17
C GLY A 42 -4.80 14.53 -8.05
N PRO A 43 -5.51 14.05 -9.08
CA PRO A 43 -6.24 12.77 -9.03
C PRO A 43 -5.36 11.52 -8.82
N VAL A 44 -4.04 11.67 -8.71
CA VAL A 44 -3.07 10.58 -8.52
C VAL A 44 -2.54 10.52 -7.07
N GLY A 45 -2.98 11.46 -6.20
CA GLY A 45 -2.33 11.81 -4.94
C GLY A 45 -2.62 11.01 -3.67
N ALA A 46 -3.44 9.98 -3.73
CA ALA A 46 -3.93 9.28 -2.52
C ALA A 46 -3.20 7.95 -2.22
N ILE A 47 -1.93 7.81 -2.58
CA ILE A 47 -1.16 6.57 -2.40
C ILE A 47 0.07 6.84 -1.52
N VAL A 48 -0.16 7.11 -0.24
CA VAL A 48 0.92 7.12 0.76
C VAL A 48 0.48 6.32 1.97
N GLY A 49 1.06 5.12 2.11
CA GLY A 49 0.96 4.32 3.32
C GLY A 49 1.31 2.85 3.13
N GLY A 50 2.61 2.52 3.26
CA GLY A 50 3.11 1.27 3.83
C GLY A 50 2.56 -0.09 3.35
N THR A 51 3.49 -0.92 2.85
CA THR A 51 3.46 -2.39 2.78
C THR A 51 2.56 -3.03 1.72
N ILE A 52 3.20 -3.51 0.65
CA ILE A 52 2.73 -4.50 -0.33
C ILE A 52 1.79 -3.93 -1.41
N GLY A 53 2.20 -4.11 -2.67
CA GLY A 53 1.58 -3.54 -3.86
C GLY A 53 0.08 -3.81 -3.95
N GLY A 54 -0.70 -2.73 -4.03
CA GLY A 54 -2.15 -2.80 -4.15
C GLY A 54 -2.65 -1.68 -5.05
N VAL A 55 -2.60 -1.92 -6.36
CA VAL A 55 -3.47 -1.35 -7.41
C VAL A 55 -3.05 -2.10 -8.69
N VAL A 56 -3.61 -3.25 -9.07
CA VAL A 56 -5.02 -3.61 -9.32
C VAL A 56 -5.19 -5.12 -9.05
N GLY A 57 -6.22 -5.54 -8.27
CA GLY A 57 -6.51 -6.98 -7.99
C GLY A 57 -6.83 -7.37 -6.54
N GLY A 58 -6.98 -6.41 -5.61
CA GLY A 58 -7.23 -6.69 -4.18
C GLY A 58 -5.96 -7.10 -3.42
N VAL A 59 -6.11 -7.60 -2.18
CA VAL A 59 -4.98 -8.01 -1.30
C VAL A 59 -4.05 -9.06 -1.91
N ASN A 60 -4.42 -9.64 -3.06
CA ASN A 60 -3.75 -10.77 -3.69
C ASN A 60 -3.01 -10.44 -5.00
N GLY A 61 -3.10 -9.21 -5.52
CA GLY A 61 -2.49 -8.83 -6.82
C GLY A 61 -3.23 -9.41 -8.04
N VAL A 62 -2.68 -9.20 -9.24
CA VAL A 62 -3.24 -9.66 -10.53
C VAL A 62 -3.14 -11.17 -10.68
N LEU A 63 -2.01 -11.76 -10.27
CA LEU A 63 -1.77 -13.21 -10.38
C LEU A 63 -2.41 -14.00 -9.23
N GLY A 64 -2.72 -13.35 -8.10
CA GLY A 64 -3.17 -14.04 -6.89
C GLY A 64 -2.01 -14.73 -6.12
N ILE A 65 -2.22 -15.04 -4.84
CA ILE A 65 -1.17 -15.57 -3.95
C ILE A 65 -0.55 -16.88 -4.48
N ASP A 66 -1.36 -17.78 -5.02
CA ASP A 66 -0.91 -19.11 -5.41
C ASP A 66 -0.13 -19.14 -6.74
N GLN A 67 -0.45 -18.24 -7.67
CA GLN A 67 0.17 -18.25 -9.00
C GLN A 67 1.44 -17.41 -9.08
N ARG A 68 1.57 -16.36 -8.27
CA ARG A 68 2.77 -15.48 -8.23
C ARG A 68 4.10 -16.27 -8.20
N PRO A 69 4.32 -17.21 -7.28
CA PRO A 69 5.59 -17.95 -7.24
C PRO A 69 5.78 -18.85 -8.47
N ARG A 70 4.71 -19.45 -9.00
CA ARG A 70 4.76 -20.29 -10.21
C ARG A 70 5.12 -19.47 -11.45
N PHE A 71 4.54 -18.28 -11.54
CA PHE A 71 4.80 -17.36 -12.64
C PHE A 71 6.23 -16.82 -12.57
N HIS A 72 6.73 -16.47 -11.38
CA HIS A 72 8.11 -16.07 -11.20
C HIS A 72 9.09 -17.15 -11.69
N SER A 73 8.90 -18.42 -11.27
CA SER A 73 9.71 -19.54 -11.75
C SER A 73 9.67 -19.70 -13.27
N TYR A 74 8.49 -19.57 -13.90
CA TYR A 74 8.34 -19.61 -15.35
C TYR A 74 9.15 -18.52 -16.05
N VAL A 75 9.10 -17.27 -15.56
CA VAL A 75 9.84 -16.16 -16.17
C VAL A 75 11.34 -16.35 -16.02
N VAL A 76 11.80 -16.80 -14.85
CA VAL A 76 13.22 -17.13 -14.59
C VAL A 76 13.69 -18.23 -15.53
N GLU A 77 12.92 -19.31 -15.69
CA GLU A 77 13.27 -20.44 -16.55
C GLU A 77 13.34 -20.06 -18.03
N ARG A 78 12.53 -19.08 -18.47
CA ARG A 78 12.59 -18.55 -19.83
C ARG A 78 13.83 -17.71 -20.14
N HIS A 79 14.55 -17.19 -19.14
CA HIS A 79 15.78 -16.40 -19.30
C HIS A 79 15.65 -15.23 -20.29
N HIS A 80 14.55 -14.48 -20.24
CA HIS A 80 14.40 -13.29 -21.07
C HIS A 80 15.43 -12.20 -20.69
N PRO A 81 15.93 -11.41 -21.67
CA PRO A 81 16.83 -10.31 -21.38
C PRO A 81 16.15 -9.27 -20.49
N SER A 82 16.89 -8.79 -19.49
CA SER A 82 16.41 -7.69 -18.65
C SER A 82 16.68 -6.34 -19.33
N TYR A 83 15.64 -5.52 -19.41
CA TYR A 83 15.77 -4.12 -19.82
C TYR A 83 16.34 -3.29 -18.66
N THR A 84 17.29 -2.39 -18.97
CA THR A 84 17.85 -1.46 -17.98
C THR A 84 17.00 -0.18 -17.97
N TYR A 85 16.25 0.01 -16.89
CA TYR A 85 15.43 1.19 -16.68
C TYR A 85 16.14 2.16 -15.73
N GLY A 86 16.33 3.41 -16.17
CA GLY A 86 16.98 4.45 -15.37
C GLY A 86 16.11 5.03 -14.26
N GLY A 87 14.79 4.81 -14.31
CA GLY A 87 13.86 5.21 -13.28
C GLY A 87 13.69 4.16 -12.18
N GLU A 88 12.88 4.49 -11.19
CA GLU A 88 12.50 3.55 -10.13
C GLU A 88 11.48 2.53 -10.64
N VAL A 89 11.77 1.23 -10.45
CA VAL A 89 10.83 0.14 -10.77
C VAL A 89 9.82 0.01 -9.63
N ARG A 90 8.65 0.63 -9.81
CA ARG A 90 7.54 0.63 -8.85
C ARG A 90 6.19 0.50 -9.55
N VAL A 91 5.19 0.01 -8.83
CA VAL A 91 3.81 -0.02 -9.32
C VAL A 91 3.36 1.40 -9.67
N GLY A 92 2.67 1.54 -10.80
CA GLY A 92 2.24 2.80 -11.39
C GLY A 92 3.30 3.53 -12.21
N ALA A 93 4.54 3.05 -12.29
CA ALA A 93 5.53 3.62 -13.18
C ALA A 93 5.24 3.24 -14.64
N ASP A 94 5.44 4.18 -15.56
CA ASP A 94 5.26 3.98 -16.99
C ASP A 94 6.58 3.55 -17.63
N LEU A 95 6.59 2.41 -18.30
CA LEU A 95 7.75 1.92 -19.05
C LEU A 95 7.74 2.45 -20.49
N PRO A 96 8.92 2.64 -21.11
CA PRO A 96 9.01 3.04 -22.50
C PRO A 96 8.34 2.03 -23.44
N GLY A 97 7.62 2.51 -24.46
CA GLY A 97 7.08 1.64 -25.51
C GLY A 97 8.16 1.08 -26.45
N ASP A 98 9.28 1.79 -26.58
CA ASP A 98 10.38 1.42 -27.46
C ASP A 98 11.54 0.81 -26.68
N GLY A 99 12.17 -0.22 -27.24
CA GLY A 99 13.35 -0.88 -26.66
C GLY A 99 13.07 -1.87 -25.51
N VAL A 100 11.86 -1.87 -24.96
CA VAL A 100 11.39 -2.89 -24.01
C VAL A 100 10.65 -3.98 -24.80
N THR A 101 11.05 -5.24 -24.59
CA THR A 101 10.28 -6.37 -25.12
C THR A 101 9.20 -6.77 -24.12
N TYR A 102 7.96 -6.81 -24.58
CA TYR A 102 6.80 -7.23 -23.81
C TYR A 102 6.34 -8.61 -24.26
N TYR A 103 6.10 -9.50 -23.31
CA TYR A 103 5.66 -10.87 -23.54
C TYR A 103 4.25 -11.06 -23.01
N ASP A 104 3.47 -11.89 -23.68
CA ASP A 104 2.11 -12.20 -23.23
C ASP A 104 2.16 -13.14 -22.03
N VAL A 105 1.29 -12.91 -21.04
CA VAL A 105 1.19 -13.79 -19.88
C VAL A 105 0.45 -15.08 -20.29
N PRO A 106 1.00 -16.27 -20.01
CA PRO A 106 0.33 -17.51 -20.36
C PRO A 106 -1.04 -17.64 -19.68
N PRO A 107 -2.09 -18.13 -20.38
CA PRO A 107 -3.46 -18.16 -19.87
C PRO A 107 -3.64 -18.95 -18.56
N GLU A 108 -2.78 -19.93 -18.27
CA GLU A 108 -2.78 -20.72 -17.05
C GLU A 108 -2.56 -19.89 -15.77
N TYR A 109 -2.00 -18.68 -15.89
CA TYR A 109 -1.80 -17.75 -14.78
C TYR A 109 -2.97 -16.78 -14.58
N GLY A 110 -4.09 -16.98 -15.30
CA GLY A 110 -5.37 -16.33 -15.03
C GLY A 110 -5.47 -14.87 -15.48
N THR A 111 -4.47 -14.35 -16.19
CA THR A 111 -4.47 -12.97 -16.66
C THR A 111 -4.06 -12.89 -18.12
N HIS A 112 -5.00 -12.48 -18.98
CA HIS A 112 -4.79 -12.32 -20.43
C HIS A 112 -4.75 -10.85 -20.83
N ASP A 113 -5.16 -9.95 -19.93
CA ASP A 113 -5.24 -8.51 -20.19
C ASP A 113 -3.92 -7.80 -19.93
N TYR A 114 -2.91 -8.51 -19.43
CA TYR A 114 -1.60 -7.95 -19.08
C TYR A 114 -0.49 -8.64 -19.84
N ARG A 115 0.60 -7.89 -20.00
CA ARG A 115 1.89 -8.39 -20.47
C ARG A 115 2.89 -8.40 -19.35
N TYR A 116 3.98 -9.11 -19.53
CA TYR A 116 5.10 -9.08 -18.62
C TYR A 116 6.40 -8.72 -19.32
N THR A 117 7.36 -8.23 -18.56
CA THR A 117 8.72 -8.00 -18.99
C THR A 117 9.68 -8.09 -17.80
N VAL A 118 10.98 -8.13 -18.05
CA VAL A 118 12.01 -8.15 -17.01
C VAL A 118 12.75 -6.82 -17.05
N VAL A 119 12.71 -6.09 -15.94
CA VAL A 119 13.31 -4.75 -15.82
C VAL A 119 14.20 -4.70 -14.61
N ASN A 120 15.47 -4.30 -14.81
CA ASN A 120 16.50 -4.29 -13.76
C ASN A 120 16.55 -5.61 -12.95
N GLY A 121 16.34 -6.75 -13.63
CA GLY A 121 16.32 -8.09 -13.03
C GLY A 121 15.02 -8.46 -12.31
N ARG A 122 14.00 -7.60 -12.31
CA ARG A 122 12.70 -7.84 -11.65
C ARG A 122 11.64 -8.14 -12.69
N THR A 123 10.80 -9.14 -12.40
CA THR A 123 9.66 -9.47 -13.25
C THR A 123 8.53 -8.50 -12.95
N VAL A 124 7.99 -7.86 -13.98
CA VAL A 124 6.88 -6.90 -13.82
C VAL A 124 5.75 -7.22 -14.77
N LEU A 125 4.51 -7.04 -14.29
CA LEU A 125 3.31 -7.03 -15.10
C LEU A 125 2.96 -5.61 -15.51
N VAL A 126 2.50 -5.45 -16.74
CA VAL A 126 2.17 -4.15 -17.34
C VAL A 126 0.83 -4.16 -18.06
N ASP A 127 0.12 -3.03 -18.02
CA ASP A 127 -1.02 -2.79 -18.91
C ASP A 127 -0.50 -2.62 -20.36
N PRO A 128 -0.96 -3.41 -21.34
CA PRO A 128 -0.44 -3.40 -22.70
C PRO A 128 -0.76 -2.11 -23.47
N ARG A 129 -1.71 -1.29 -23.01
CA ARG A 129 -2.11 -0.04 -23.66
C ARG A 129 -1.30 1.16 -23.18
N THR A 130 -0.89 1.13 -21.90
CA THR A 130 -0.20 2.26 -21.25
C THR A 130 1.24 1.97 -20.89
N HIS A 131 1.66 0.69 -20.96
CA HIS A 131 2.95 0.19 -20.45
C HIS A 131 3.21 0.54 -18.99
N ARG A 132 2.14 0.77 -18.23
CA ARG A 132 2.20 1.02 -16.80
C ARG A 132 2.41 -0.27 -16.04
N ILE A 133 3.36 -0.28 -15.12
CA ILE A 133 3.57 -1.39 -14.18
C ILE A 133 2.36 -1.49 -13.25
N VAL A 134 1.71 -2.64 -13.26
CA VAL A 134 0.56 -2.94 -12.39
C VAL A 134 0.94 -3.83 -11.21
N GLU A 135 1.97 -4.66 -11.38
CA GLU A 135 2.47 -5.55 -10.33
C GLU A 135 3.94 -5.85 -10.54
N ILE A 136 4.66 -6.06 -9.42
CA ILE A 136 6.03 -6.58 -9.43
C ILE A 136 5.98 -7.98 -8.82
N VAL A 137 6.54 -8.95 -9.54
CA VAL A 137 6.56 -10.36 -9.17
C VAL A 137 7.97 -10.69 -8.65
N GLU A 138 8.05 -11.06 -7.38
CA GLU A 138 9.28 -11.44 -6.64
C GLU A 138 9.09 -12.81 -5.99
#